data_AF-A0A060Z3E0-F1
#
_entry.id   AF-A0A060Z3E0-F1
#
_cell.length_a   1.000
_cell.length_b   1.000
_cell.length_c   1.000
_cell.angle_alpha   90.00
_cell.angle_beta   90.00
_cell.angle_gamma   90.00
#
_symmetry.space_group_name_H-M   'P 1'
#
loop_
_entity.id
_entity.type
_entity.pdbx_description
1 polymer ?
#
loop_
_entity_poly.entity_id
_entity_poly.type
_entity_poly.pdbx_seq_one_letter_code
_entity_poly.pdbx_strand_id
1 'polypeptide(L)' 'MSKYILPVSVFGTVFGSAVLLKNHVTGGPCPSKAKIPGKTVVITGANTGIGKETAKELAKRGTENLATS' A
#
# COMPACT_ATOMS: atom_id res chain seq x y z
N MET A 1 -19.72 17.92 34.55
CA MET A 1 -18.80 17.11 33.70
C MET A 1 -19.30 17.18 32.26
N SER A 2 -18.45 17.53 31.29
CA SER A 2 -18.88 17.77 29.90
C SER A 2 -19.32 16.46 29.24
N LYS A 3 -20.57 16.41 28.81
CA LYS A 3 -21.27 15.24 28.22
C LYS A 3 -20.65 14.77 26.89
N TYR A 4 -19.74 15.56 26.31
CA TYR A 4 -19.06 15.31 25.03
C TYR A 4 -17.66 14.68 25.16
N ILE A 5 -17.08 14.62 26.36
CA ILE A 5 -15.71 14.10 26.54
C ILE A 5 -15.64 12.59 26.26
N LEU A 6 -16.62 11.83 26.78
CA LEU A 6 -16.73 10.38 26.59
C LEU A 6 -16.87 9.96 25.11
N PRO A 7 -17.80 10.53 24.31
CA PRO A 7 -17.93 10.11 22.91
C PRO A 7 -16.71 10.51 22.06
N VAL A 8 -16.10 11.67 22.31
CA VAL A 8 -14.93 12.12 21.55
C VAL A 8 -13.70 11.25 21.83
N SER A 9 -13.46 10.86 23.08
CA SER A 9 -12.32 10.00 23.42
C SER A 9 -12.48 8.58 22.87
N VAL A 10 -13.69 8.03 22.91
CA VAL A 10 -14.00 6.72 22.31
C VAL A 10 -13.77 6.77 20.79
N PHE A 11 -14.26 7.80 20.12
CA PHE A 11 -14.10 7.94 18.67
C PHE A 11 -12.63 8.08 18.28
N GLY A 12 -11.86 8.91 19.01
CA GLY A 12 -10.43 9.07 18.80
C GLY A 12 -9.65 7.77 19.01
N THR A 13 -10.00 6.99 20.03
CA THR A 13 -9.34 5.71 20.32
C THR A 13 -9.63 4.66 19.26
N VAL A 14 -10.89 4.55 18.82
CA VAL A 14 -11.29 3.62 17.75
C VAL A 14 -10.61 3.99 16.44
N PHE A 15 -10.63 5.27 16.07
CA PHE A 15 -10.02 5.72 14.83
C PHE A 15 -8.49 5.56 14.85
N GLY A 16 -7.85 5.97 15.96
CA GLY A 16 -6.40 5.83 16.13
C GLY A 16 -5.94 4.37 16.12
N SER A 17 -6.62 3.48 16.85
CA SER A 17 -6.29 2.05 16.87
C SER A 17 -6.47 1.40 15.49
N ALA A 18 -7.52 1.76 14.75
CA ALA A 18 -7.73 1.27 13.39
C ALA A 18 -6.59 1.68 12.43
N VAL A 19 -6.15 2.93 12.49
CA VAL A 19 -5.03 3.43 11.67
C VAL A 19 -3.71 2.74 12.04
N LEU A 20 -3.42 2.61 13.34
CA LEU A 20 -2.21 1.96 13.82
C LEU A 20 -2.16 0.48 13.43
N LEU A 21 -3.29 -0.22 13.58
CA LEU A 21 -3.39 -1.63 13.20
C LEU A 21 -3.19 -1.81 11.69
N LYS A 22 -3.81 -0.95 10.88
CA LYS A 22 -3.61 -0.97 9.42
C LYS A 22 -2.13 -0.83 9.06
N ASN A 23 -1.45 0.18 9.62
CA ASN A 23 -0.03 0.41 9.36
C ASN A 23 0.86 -0.75 9.84
N HIS A 24 0.50 -1.40 10.95
CA HIS A 24 1.27 -2.53 11.46
C HIS A 24 1.14 -3.78 10.58
N VAL A 25 -0.04 -4.04 10.03
CA VAL A 25 -0.33 -5.26 9.25
C VAL A 25 0.12 -5.13 7.78
N THR A 26 -0.03 -3.98 7.13
CA THR A 26 0.31 -3.83 5.70
C THR A 26 1.80 -3.60 5.42
N GLY A 27 2.61 -3.40 6.46
CA GLY A 27 4.01 -3.02 6.30
C GLY A 27 4.19 -1.58 5.77
N GLY A 28 5.46 -1.17 5.62
CA GLY A 28 5.83 0.14 5.11
C GLY A 28 5.92 0.17 3.58
N PRO A 29 5.76 1.36 2.96
CA PRO A 29 5.95 1.51 1.52
C PRO A 29 7.41 1.28 1.12
N CYS A 30 7.65 0.91 -0.13
CA CYS A 30 9.01 0.83 -0.68
C CYS A 30 9.70 2.21 -0.61
N PRO A 31 10.82 2.37 0.12
CA PRO A 31 11.48 3.67 0.26
C PRO A 31 12.17 4.14 -1.03
N SER A 32 12.44 3.22 -1.96
CA SER A 32 13.07 3.54 -3.24
C SER A 32 12.11 4.28 -4.17
N LYS A 33 12.53 5.47 -4.59
CA LYS A 33 11.83 6.32 -5.57
C LYS A 33 12.26 6.05 -7.02
N ALA A 34 13.07 5.02 -7.26
CA ALA A 34 13.54 4.68 -8.60
C ALA A 34 12.35 4.41 -9.54
N LYS A 35 12.41 5.03 -10.72
CA LYS A 35 11.44 4.87 -11.81
C LYS A 35 12.10 4.12 -12.97
N ILE A 36 11.29 3.53 -13.84
CA ILE A 36 11.77 2.75 -14.99
C ILE A 36 11.06 3.18 -16.29
N PRO A 37 11.21 4.47 -16.69
CA PRO A 37 10.58 5.00 -17.89
C PRO A 37 11.08 4.27 -19.14
N GLY A 38 10.18 3.95 -20.08
CA GLY A 38 10.55 3.43 -21.39
C GLY A 38 11.15 2.01 -21.37
N LYS A 39 10.94 1.25 -20.28
CA LYS A 39 11.44 -0.12 -20.16
C LYS A 39 10.29 -1.11 -20.24
N THR A 40 10.57 -2.25 -20.89
CA THR A 40 9.69 -3.43 -20.90
C THR A 40 10.06 -4.35 -19.74
N VAL A 41 9.07 -4.81 -18.98
CA VAL A 41 9.25 -5.67 -17.80
C VAL A 41 8.42 -6.93 -17.95
N VAL A 42 9.00 -8.08 -17.62
CA VAL A 42 8.34 -9.39 -17.60
C VAL A 42 8.33 -9.92 -16.19
N ILE A 43 7.16 -10.34 -15.69
CA ILE A 43 6.99 -10.90 -14.34
C ILE A 43 6.23 -12.22 -14.44
N THR A 44 6.82 -13.28 -13.87
CA THR A 44 6.18 -14.60 -13.75
C THR A 44 5.51 -14.74 -12.38
N GLY A 45 4.40 -15.48 -12.32
CA GLY A 45 3.64 -15.65 -11.08
C GLY A 45 2.93 -14.35 -10.64
N ALA A 46 2.55 -13.49 -11.59
CA ALA A 46 1.98 -12.18 -11.29
C ALA A 46 0.47 -12.19 -10.99
N ASN A 47 -0.12 -13.38 -10.90
CA ASN A 47 -1.56 -13.54 -10.62
C ASN A 47 -1.91 -13.25 -9.15
N THR A 48 -1.00 -13.52 -8.21
CA THR A 48 -1.23 -13.37 -6.76
C THR A 48 0.04 -12.95 -6.01
N GLY A 49 -0.12 -12.68 -4.71
CA GLY A 49 0.99 -12.46 -3.78
C GLY A 49 1.95 -11.35 -4.21
N ILE A 50 3.24 -11.61 -4.05
CA ILE A 50 4.31 -10.63 -4.29
C ILE A 50 4.43 -10.29 -5.77
N GLY A 51 4.24 -11.27 -6.66
CA GLY A 51 4.32 -11.05 -8.11
C GLY A 51 3.29 -10.03 -8.58
N LYS A 52 2.04 -10.15 -8.10
CA LYS A 52 0.95 -9.22 -8.43
C LYS A 52 1.23 -7.79 -7.96
N GLU A 53 1.61 -7.63 -6.69
CA GLU A 53 1.87 -6.29 -6.15
C GLU A 53 3.12 -5.65 -6.78
N THR A 54 4.13 -6.46 -7.13
CA THR A 54 5.31 -6.00 -7.87
C THR A 54 4.93 -5.52 -9.27
N ALA A 55 4.11 -6.28 -10.01
CA ALA A 55 3.62 -5.87 -11.32
C ALA A 55 2.88 -4.53 -11.26
N LYS A 56 1.98 -4.39 -10.28
CA LYS A 56 1.21 -3.18 -10.05
C LYS A 56 2.08 -1.98 -9.69
N GLU A 57 3.10 -2.17 -8.86
CA GLU A 57 4.01 -1.11 -8.45
C GLU A 57 4.94 -0.68 -9.60
N LEU A 58 5.43 -1.62 -10.41
CA LEU A 58 6.27 -1.32 -11.57
C LEU A 58 5.48 -0.63 -12.69
N ALA A 59 4.23 -1.02 -12.93
CA ALA A 59 3.33 -0.30 -13.85
C ALA A 59 3.19 1.18 -13.50
N LYS A 60 3.02 1.50 -12.22
CA LYS A 60 2.93 2.89 -11.72
C LYS A 60 4.22 3.67 -11.87
N ARG A 61 5.37 2.99 -11.95
CA ARG A 61 6.72 3.59 -12.05
C ARG A 61 7.15 3.93 -13.48
N GLY A 62 6.24 3.79 -14.45
CA GLY A 62 6.41 4.31 -15.81
C GLY A 62 6.98 3.31 -16.81
N THR A 63 6.80 2.01 -16.60
CA THR A 63 7.10 1.00 -17.62
C THR A 63 6.36 1.29 -18.92
N GLU A 64 6.99 1.01 -20.04
CA GLU A 64 6.36 1.10 -21.36
C GLU A 64 5.46 -0.11 -21.62
N ASN A 65 5.99 -1.30 -21.40
CA ASN A 65 5.28 -2.56 -21.57
C ASN A 65 5.48 -3.46 -20.34
N LEU A 66 4.39 -4.02 -19.82
CA LEU A 66 4.42 -4.96 -18.69
C LEU A 66 3.74 -6.26 -19.11
N ALA A 67 4.52 -7.34 -19.19
CA ALA A 67 4.02 -8.68 -19.46
C ALA A 67 3.97 -9.51 -18.17
N THR A 68 2.83 -10.15 -17.93
CA THR A 68 2.59 -10.96 -16.74
C THR A 68 2.20 -12.37 -17.15
N SER A 69 2.81 -13.38 -16.53
CA SER A 69 2.45 -14.80 -16.66
C SER A 69 2.10 -15.42 -15.31
#